data_AF-A0A961I329-F1
#
_entry.id   AF-A0A961I329-F1
#
_cell.length_a   1.000
_cell.length_b   1.000
_cell.length_c   1.000
_cell.angle_alpha   90.00
_cell.angle_beta   90.00
_cell.angle_gamma   90.00
#
_symmetry.space_group_name_H-M   'P 1'
#
loop_
_entity.id
_entity.type
_entity.pdbx_description
1 polymer ?
#
loop_
_entity_poly.entity_id
_entity_poly.type
_entity_poly.pdbx_seq_one_letter_code
_entity_poly.pdbx_strand_id
1 'polypeptide(L)'
;AGNLAGGAEQGNVGVRETAEALERVRASSNEMLDVIRMINEVSERTNLLSLNASIEAARAGDQGRGFAVVAHEVGQLATNSQDYAGRINALLKEAVQGIEHSSDRGMAASQMFESILDASQVLQNQVRSMTAAVRSVSEQLDQLNQSVRQLSELSTEISTSTAEQHNAAEQIAREITTASESLANGVTRAQQLNDLAGHMLEISTAGEDIIRHYKW
;
A
#
# COMPACT_ATOMS: atom_id res chain seq x y z
N ALA A 1 5.96 -8.60 1.55
CA ALA A 1 5.59 -8.38 2.97
C ALA A 1 6.22 -9.42 3.89
N GLY A 2 6.05 -10.73 3.65
CA GLY A 2 6.63 -11.79 4.50
C GLY A 2 8.14 -11.68 4.75
N ASN A 3 8.92 -11.39 3.72
CA ASN A 3 10.38 -11.23 3.86
C ASN A 3 10.79 -9.97 4.65
N LEU A 4 9.99 -8.90 4.61
CA LEU A 4 10.27 -7.66 5.35
C LEU A 4 9.97 -7.83 6.84
N ALA A 5 8.82 -8.41 7.17
CA ALA A 5 8.47 -8.69 8.56
C ALA A 5 9.44 -9.72 9.17
N GLY A 6 9.72 -10.81 8.47
CA GLY A 6 10.69 -11.81 8.96
C GLY A 6 12.10 -11.24 9.14
N GLY A 7 12.55 -10.36 8.23
CA GLY A 7 13.83 -9.67 8.38
C GLY A 7 13.88 -8.72 9.57
N ALA A 8 12.79 -7.99 9.83
CA ALA A 8 12.69 -7.10 10.99
C ALA A 8 12.60 -7.87 12.32
N GLU A 9 11.87 -8.99 12.38
CA GLU A 9 11.85 -9.89 13.54
C GLU A 9 13.24 -10.44 13.85
N GLN A 10 13.95 -10.94 12.83
CA GLN A 10 15.33 -11.40 12.98
C GLN A 10 16.26 -10.28 13.43
N GLY A 11 16.09 -9.07 12.89
CA GLY A 11 16.80 -7.88 13.32
C GLY A 11 16.61 -7.58 14.80
N ASN A 12 15.36 -7.62 15.28
CA ASN A 12 15.03 -7.43 16.70
C ASN A 12 15.64 -8.51 17.60
N VAL A 13 15.62 -9.78 17.16
CA VAL A 13 16.28 -10.87 17.88
C VAL A 13 17.79 -10.62 17.99
N GLY A 14 18.45 -10.26 16.89
CA GLY A 14 19.90 -9.99 16.88
C GLY A 14 20.29 -8.78 17.74
N VAL A 15 19.47 -7.72 17.75
CA VAL A 15 19.67 -6.56 18.63
C VAL A 15 19.54 -6.98 20.11
N ARG A 16 18.54 -7.79 20.45
CA ARG A 16 18.36 -8.28 21.82
C ARG A 16 19.54 -9.15 22.28
N GLU A 17 20.00 -10.08 21.45
CA GLU A 17 21.17 -10.91 21.74
C GLU A 17 22.43 -10.06 21.93
N THR A 18 22.59 -9.01 21.12
CA THR A 18 23.69 -8.04 21.25
C THR A 18 23.60 -7.27 22.57
N ALA A 19 22.40 -6.83 22.96
CA ALA A 19 22.19 -6.14 24.24
C ALA A 19 22.54 -7.05 25.45
N GLU A 20 22.13 -8.31 25.41
CA GLU A 20 22.49 -9.30 26.45
C GLU A 20 24.00 -9.53 26.51
N ALA A 21 24.69 -9.57 25.36
CA ALA A 21 26.14 -9.69 25.31
C ALA A 21 26.83 -8.46 25.89
N LEU A 22 26.36 -7.26 25.56
CA LEU A 22 26.87 -5.99 26.08
C LEU A 22 26.71 -5.89 27.60
N GLU A 23 25.58 -6.34 28.16
CA GLU A 23 25.40 -6.37 29.62
C GLU A 23 26.36 -7.34 30.32
N ARG A 24 26.66 -8.51 29.72
CA ARG A 24 27.70 -9.41 30.26
C ARG A 24 29.09 -8.76 30.24
N VAL A 25 29.44 -8.05 29.15
CA VAL A 25 30.72 -7.34 29.05
C VAL A 25 30.77 -6.18 30.05
N ARG A 26 29.66 -5.47 30.27
CA ARG A 26 29.55 -4.41 31.28
C ARG A 26 29.80 -4.94 32.68
N ALA A 27 29.13 -6.04 33.05
CA ALA A 27 29.32 -6.68 34.34
C ALA A 27 30.78 -7.10 34.56
N SER A 28 31.38 -7.77 33.57
CA SER A 28 32.79 -8.18 33.64
C SER A 28 33.75 -6.98 33.73
N SER A 29 33.46 -5.89 33.02
CA SER A 29 34.28 -4.66 33.08
C SER A 29 34.22 -4.01 34.46
N ASN A 30 33.05 -4.02 35.11
CA ASN A 30 32.89 -3.52 36.48
C ASN A 30 33.64 -4.38 37.50
N GLU A 31 33.60 -5.71 37.38
CA GLU A 31 34.41 -6.60 38.21
C GLU A 31 35.91 -6.33 38.03
N MET A 32 36.37 -6.08 36.79
CA MET A 32 37.77 -5.71 36.53
C MET A 32 38.14 -4.36 37.18
N LEU A 33 37.23 -3.38 37.19
CA LEU A 33 37.45 -2.09 37.88
C LEU A 33 37.67 -2.29 39.38
N ASP A 34 36.93 -3.20 40.01
CA ASP A 34 37.12 -3.55 41.42
C ASP A 34 38.46 -4.25 41.69
N VAL A 35 38.89 -5.15 40.81
CA VAL A 35 40.21 -5.79 40.89
C VAL A 35 41.33 -4.76 40.75
N ILE A 36 41.21 -3.83 39.80
CA ILE A 36 42.20 -2.78 39.58
C ILE A 36 42.29 -1.82 40.77
N ARG A 37 41.15 -1.52 41.42
CA ARG A 37 41.13 -0.77 42.68
C ARG A 37 41.93 -1.48 43.77
N MET A 38 41.73 -2.80 43.93
CA MET A 38 42.50 -3.60 44.89
C MET A 38 44.00 -3.64 44.56
N ILE A 39 44.39 -3.76 43.29
CA ILE A 39 45.79 -3.71 42.85
C ILE A 39 46.42 -2.35 43.22
N ASN A 40 45.69 -1.26 43.02
CA ASN A 40 46.17 0.08 43.36
C ASN A 40 46.40 0.22 44.87
N GLU A 41 45.46 -0.28 45.70
CA GLU A 41 45.61 -0.30 47.17
C GLU A 41 46.81 -1.15 47.63
N VAL A 42 47.03 -2.32 47.02
CA VAL A 42 48.19 -3.18 47.33
C VAL A 42 49.50 -2.50 46.93
N SER A 43 49.52 -1.86 45.76
CA SER A 43 50.71 -1.15 45.26
C SER A 43 51.04 0.03 46.16
N GLU A 44 50.04 0.79 46.62
CA GLU A 44 50.23 1.90 47.56
C GLU A 44 50.79 1.44 48.91
N ARG A 45 50.22 0.36 49.48
CA ARG A 45 50.75 -0.24 50.72
C ARG A 45 52.18 -0.73 50.53
N THR A 46 52.48 -1.37 49.40
CA THR A 46 53.83 -1.85 49.08
C THR A 46 54.83 -0.71 48.97
N ASN A 47 54.42 0.42 48.35
CA ASN A 47 55.24 1.62 48.25
C ASN A 47 55.53 2.24 49.63
N LEU A 48 54.53 2.29 50.52
CA LEU A 48 54.73 2.75 51.90
C LEU A 48 55.65 1.81 52.71
N LEU A 49 55.48 0.49 52.54
CA LEU A 49 56.34 -0.53 53.15
C LEU A 49 57.79 -0.41 52.68
N SER A 50 58.01 -0.22 51.38
CA SER A 50 59.35 -0.08 50.82
C SER A 50 60.01 1.23 51.27
N LEU A 51 59.26 2.32 51.35
CA LEU A 51 59.74 3.59 51.89
C LEU A 51 60.20 3.45 53.34
N ASN A 52 59.39 2.80 54.18
CA ASN A 52 59.75 2.52 55.57
C ASN A 52 61.01 1.65 55.67
N ALA A 53 61.15 0.64 54.82
CA ALA A 53 62.34 -0.20 54.75
C ALA A 53 63.58 0.57 54.30
N SER A 54 63.45 1.48 53.32
CA SER A 54 64.54 2.37 52.89
C SER A 54 65.01 3.29 54.02
N ILE A 55 64.09 3.84 54.82
CA ILE A 55 64.40 4.68 55.98
C ILE A 55 65.17 3.88 57.04
N GLU A 56 64.70 2.68 57.38
CA GLU A 56 65.35 1.86 58.42
C GLU A 56 66.70 1.32 57.95
N ALA A 57 66.84 1.00 56.66
CA ALA A 57 68.11 0.64 56.05
C ALA A 57 69.14 1.79 56.11
N ALA A 58 68.70 3.04 55.87
CA ALA A 58 69.57 4.22 56.05
C ALA A 58 69.99 4.40 57.51
N ARG A 59 69.10 4.09 58.46
CA ARG A 59 69.35 4.17 59.91
C ARG A 59 70.38 3.14 60.39
N ALA A 60 70.43 1.97 59.77
CA ALA A 60 71.42 0.92 60.04
C ALA A 60 72.83 1.21 59.49
N GLY A 61 73.01 2.30 58.74
CA GLY A 61 74.31 2.72 58.20
C GLY A 61 74.89 1.71 57.21
N ASP A 62 76.18 1.39 57.33
CA ASP A 62 76.88 0.51 56.38
C ASP A 62 76.33 -0.93 56.34
N GLN A 63 75.74 -1.41 57.44
CA GLN A 63 75.11 -2.73 57.51
C GLN A 63 73.79 -2.80 56.74
N GLY A 64 73.16 -1.66 56.46
CA GLY A 64 71.86 -1.56 55.78
C GLY A 64 71.95 -1.36 54.27
N ARG A 65 73.14 -1.16 53.68
CA ARG A 65 73.30 -0.81 52.25
C ARG A 65 72.61 -1.79 51.29
N GLY A 66 72.74 -3.10 51.52
CA GLY A 66 72.08 -4.12 50.69
C GLY A 66 70.54 -4.06 50.78
N PHE A 67 70.01 -3.85 51.99
CA PHE A 67 68.57 -3.69 52.21
C PHE A 67 68.03 -2.40 51.59
N ALA A 68 68.80 -1.31 51.60
CA ALA A 68 68.40 -0.03 51.00
C ALA A 68 68.17 -0.15 49.49
N VAL A 69 69.05 -0.89 48.77
CA VAL A 69 68.90 -1.14 47.33
C VAL A 69 67.63 -1.94 47.04
N VAL A 70 67.41 -3.03 47.77
CA VAL A 70 66.20 -3.86 47.60
C VAL A 70 64.93 -3.05 47.89
N ALA A 71 64.93 -2.25 48.95
CA ALA A 71 63.79 -1.40 49.30
C ALA A 71 63.49 -0.34 48.22
N HIS A 72 64.53 0.26 47.60
CA HIS A 72 64.35 1.18 46.49
C HIS A 72 63.71 0.49 45.26
N GLU A 73 64.21 -0.69 44.90
CA GLU A 73 63.72 -1.46 43.75
C GLU A 73 62.25 -1.88 43.95
N VAL A 74 61.89 -2.32 45.16
CA VAL A 74 60.50 -2.65 45.52
C VAL A 74 59.60 -1.42 45.43
N GLY A 75 60.08 -0.24 45.84
CA GLY A 75 59.34 1.02 45.71
C GLY A 75 59.11 1.45 44.26
N GLN A 76 60.11 1.29 43.40
CA GLN A 76 59.94 1.52 41.96
C GLN A 76 58.92 0.55 41.34
N LEU A 77 59.00 -0.74 41.67
CA LEU A 77 58.02 -1.74 41.22
C LEU A 77 56.59 -1.38 41.67
N ALA A 78 56.43 -0.94 42.92
CA ALA A 78 55.15 -0.50 43.45
C ALA A 78 54.60 0.73 42.71
N THR A 79 55.44 1.74 42.45
CA THR A 79 55.07 2.95 41.70
C THR A 79 54.67 2.60 40.26
N ASN A 80 55.46 1.77 39.58
CA ASN A 80 55.14 1.30 38.23
C ASN A 80 53.81 0.53 38.20
N SER A 81 53.53 -0.29 39.22
CA SER A 81 52.27 -1.03 39.36
C SER A 81 51.06 -0.08 39.49
N GLN A 82 51.19 1.03 40.24
CA GLN A 82 50.15 2.06 40.34
C GLN A 82 49.89 2.74 38.98
N ASP A 83 50.95 3.09 38.25
CA ASP A 83 50.84 3.70 36.92
C ASP A 83 50.12 2.77 35.92
N TYR A 84 50.49 1.49 35.90
CA TYR A 84 49.82 0.50 35.04
C TYR A 84 48.36 0.28 35.45
N ALA A 85 48.07 0.17 36.74
CA ALA A 85 46.71 0.07 37.25
C ALA A 85 45.85 1.29 36.84
N GLY A 86 46.41 2.50 36.93
CA GLY A 86 45.76 3.73 36.48
C GLY A 86 45.42 3.72 34.99
N ARG A 87 46.35 3.25 34.14
CA ARG A 87 46.13 3.10 32.70
C ARG A 87 45.05 2.07 32.37
N ILE A 88 45.06 0.92 33.04
CA ILE A 88 44.02 -0.11 32.86
C ILE A 88 42.65 0.40 33.30
N ASN A 89 42.57 1.11 34.43
CA ASN A 89 41.35 1.75 34.91
C ASN A 89 40.77 2.74 33.89
N ALA A 90 41.61 3.54 33.22
CA ALA A 90 41.17 4.45 32.17
C ALA A 90 40.58 3.69 30.97
N LEU A 91 41.25 2.64 30.49
CA LEU A 91 40.77 1.80 29.38
C LEU A 91 39.45 1.09 29.72
N LEU A 92 39.29 0.59 30.94
CA LEU A 92 38.05 -0.05 31.38
C LEU A 92 36.89 0.95 31.46
N LYS A 93 37.13 2.17 31.94
CA LYS A 93 36.10 3.23 31.94
C LYS A 93 35.67 3.61 30.52
N GLU A 94 36.62 3.71 29.60
CA GLU A 94 36.32 3.95 28.19
C GLU A 94 35.51 2.80 27.58
N ALA A 95 35.85 1.55 27.91
CA ALA A 95 35.08 0.38 27.48
C ALA A 95 33.64 0.42 28.00
N VAL A 96 33.42 0.76 29.27
CA VAL A 96 32.06 0.91 29.84
C VAL A 96 31.27 2.00 29.12
N GLN A 97 31.87 3.16 28.84
CA GLN A 97 31.22 4.22 28.06
C GLN A 97 30.87 3.76 26.63
N GLY A 98 31.77 3.03 25.97
CA GLY A 98 31.52 2.45 24.65
C GLY A 98 30.36 1.45 24.63
N ILE A 99 30.21 0.67 25.70
CA ILE A 99 29.09 -0.27 25.88
C ILE A 99 27.77 0.48 26.06
N GLU A 100 27.73 1.53 26.88
CA GLU A 100 26.52 2.35 27.08
C GLU A 100 26.05 2.99 25.76
N HIS A 101 26.97 3.60 25.01
CA HIS A 101 26.66 4.16 23.69
C HIS A 101 26.19 3.10 22.68
N SER A 102 26.74 1.89 22.75
CA SER A 102 26.31 0.77 21.89
C SER A 102 24.92 0.26 22.28
N SER A 103 24.59 0.26 23.57
CA SER A 103 23.26 -0.10 24.07
C SER A 103 22.19 0.89 23.58
N ASP A 104 22.47 2.19 23.66
CA ASP A 104 21.56 3.23 23.16
C ASP A 104 21.28 3.08 21.67
N ARG A 105 22.32 2.78 20.87
CA ARG A 105 22.16 2.49 19.43
C ARG A 105 21.37 1.21 19.18
N GLY A 106 21.55 0.20 20.02
CA GLY A 106 20.76 -1.04 19.99
C GLY A 106 19.27 -0.75 20.20
N MET A 107 18.92 0.04 21.22
CA MET A 107 17.52 0.43 21.47
C MET A 107 16.91 1.18 20.30
N ALA A 108 17.64 2.14 19.70
CA ALA A 108 17.17 2.86 18.52
C ALA A 108 16.95 1.91 17.33
N ALA A 109 17.85 0.94 17.10
CA ALA A 109 17.68 -0.06 16.07
C ALA A 109 16.44 -0.94 16.31
N SER A 110 16.17 -1.31 17.57
CA SER A 110 14.98 -2.08 17.92
C SER A 110 13.68 -1.32 17.60
N GLN A 111 13.62 -0.03 17.96
CA GLN A 111 12.48 0.83 17.63
C GLN A 111 12.24 0.95 16.11
N MET A 112 13.33 0.99 15.32
CA MET A 112 13.24 0.99 13.87
C MET A 112 12.69 -0.33 13.33
N PHE A 113 13.10 -1.48 13.87
CA PHE A 113 12.56 -2.77 13.47
C PHE A 113 11.07 -2.92 13.83
N GLU A 114 10.64 -2.44 15.00
CA GLU A 114 9.22 -2.37 15.35
C GLU A 114 8.42 -1.52 14.35
N SER A 115 8.94 -0.36 13.98
CA SER A 115 8.29 0.51 12.98
C SER A 115 8.17 -0.17 11.61
N ILE A 116 9.17 -0.98 11.23
CA ILE A 116 9.13 -1.77 9.98
C ILE A 116 8.05 -2.86 10.06
N LEU A 117 7.89 -3.51 11.23
CA LEU A 117 6.84 -4.52 11.43
C LEU A 117 5.44 -3.92 11.27
N ASP A 118 5.19 -2.78 11.90
CA ASP A 118 3.92 -2.06 11.78
C ASP A 118 3.65 -1.63 10.32
N ALA A 119 4.64 -1.06 9.65
CA ALA A 119 4.54 -0.68 8.24
C ALA A 119 4.24 -1.89 7.34
N SER A 120 4.88 -3.03 7.62
CA SER A 120 4.62 -4.28 6.90
C SER A 120 3.19 -4.76 7.08
N GLN A 121 2.63 -4.64 8.28
CA GLN A 121 1.24 -5.02 8.56
C GLN A 121 0.24 -4.12 7.82
N VAL A 122 0.48 -2.80 7.80
CA VAL A 122 -0.33 -1.84 7.03
C VAL A 122 -0.28 -2.17 5.55
N LEU A 123 0.90 -2.45 5.00
CA LEU A 123 1.05 -2.84 3.59
C LEU A 123 0.29 -4.13 3.26
N GLN A 124 0.29 -5.14 4.14
CA GLN A 124 -0.48 -6.36 3.93
C GLN A 124 -1.98 -6.09 3.84
N ASN A 125 -2.51 -5.24 4.73
CA ASN A 125 -3.92 -4.86 4.71
C ASN A 125 -4.28 -4.07 3.44
N GLN A 126 -3.38 -3.20 2.98
CA GLN A 126 -3.57 -2.46 1.74
C GLN A 126 -3.61 -3.37 0.52
N VAL A 127 -2.69 -4.35 0.44
CA VAL A 127 -2.68 -5.34 -0.65
C VAL A 127 -3.95 -6.16 -0.65
N ARG A 128 -4.44 -6.63 0.52
CA ARG A 128 -5.71 -7.35 0.62
C ARG A 128 -6.89 -6.51 0.11
N SER A 129 -6.94 -5.24 0.51
CA SER A 129 -7.98 -4.30 0.07
C SER A 129 -7.93 -4.07 -1.44
N MET A 130 -6.72 -3.94 -2.00
CA MET A 130 -6.52 -3.80 -3.44
C MET A 130 -6.97 -5.04 -4.20
N THR A 131 -6.64 -6.24 -3.73
CA THR A 131 -7.10 -7.50 -4.34
C THR A 131 -8.63 -7.61 -4.34
N ALA A 132 -9.29 -7.22 -3.24
CA ALA A 132 -10.74 -7.19 -3.17
C ALA A 132 -11.34 -6.17 -4.17
N ALA A 133 -10.77 -4.97 -4.26
CA ALA A 133 -11.19 -3.95 -5.21
C ALA A 133 -11.04 -4.42 -6.67
N VAL A 134 -9.91 -5.04 -7.01
CA VAL A 134 -9.68 -5.61 -8.35
C VAL A 134 -10.73 -6.66 -8.68
N ARG A 135 -11.05 -7.56 -7.75
CA ARG A 135 -12.11 -8.55 -7.95
C ARG A 135 -13.48 -7.91 -8.21
N SER A 136 -13.84 -6.88 -7.44
CA SER A 136 -15.09 -6.15 -7.64
C SER A 136 -15.15 -5.47 -9.00
N VAL A 137 -14.04 -4.87 -9.45
CA VAL A 137 -13.95 -4.26 -10.78
C VAL A 137 -14.11 -5.31 -11.89
N SER A 138 -13.51 -6.50 -11.74
CA SER A 138 -13.71 -7.60 -12.69
C SER A 138 -15.18 -8.02 -12.79
N GLU A 139 -15.87 -8.17 -11.66
CA GLU A 139 -17.30 -8.50 -11.63
C GLU A 139 -18.17 -7.40 -12.29
N GLN A 140 -17.83 -6.12 -12.06
CA GLN A 140 -18.50 -5.00 -12.72
C GLN A 140 -18.27 -4.97 -14.24
N LEU A 141 -17.07 -5.31 -14.70
CA LEU A 141 -16.77 -5.41 -16.13
C LEU A 141 -17.56 -6.52 -16.82
N ASP A 142 -17.77 -7.65 -16.15
CA ASP A 142 -18.61 -8.73 -16.67
C ASP A 142 -20.08 -8.28 -16.82
N GLN A 143 -20.62 -7.55 -15.84
CA GLN A 143 -21.96 -6.97 -15.91
C GLN A 143 -22.08 -5.93 -17.04
N LEU A 144 -21.06 -5.09 -17.23
CA LEU A 144 -21.02 -4.12 -18.31
C LEU A 144 -21.01 -4.82 -19.67
N ASN A 145 -20.20 -5.87 -19.83
CA ASN A 145 -20.17 -6.67 -21.05
C ASN A 145 -21.53 -7.31 -21.37
N GLN A 146 -22.25 -7.82 -20.36
CA GLN A 146 -23.61 -8.33 -20.54
C GLN A 146 -24.58 -7.22 -20.99
N SER A 147 -24.51 -6.06 -20.35
CA SER A 147 -25.35 -4.90 -20.69
C SER A 147 -25.09 -4.41 -22.12
N VAL A 148 -23.84 -4.40 -22.56
CA VAL A 148 -23.46 -4.03 -23.94
C VAL A 148 -24.03 -5.03 -24.95
N ARG A 149 -24.03 -6.33 -24.65
CA ARG A 149 -24.66 -7.35 -25.52
C ARG A 149 -26.17 -7.13 -25.63
N GLN A 150 -26.85 -6.89 -24.51
CA GLN A 150 -28.29 -6.59 -24.51
C GLN A 150 -28.62 -5.32 -25.31
N LEU A 151 -27.81 -4.27 -25.18
CA LEU A 151 -27.97 -3.06 -25.99
C LEU A 151 -27.77 -3.32 -27.49
N SER A 152 -26.81 -4.18 -27.84
CA SER A 152 -26.59 -4.58 -29.24
C SER A 152 -27.78 -5.36 -29.82
N GLU A 153 -28.37 -6.27 -29.03
CA GLU A 153 -29.57 -7.02 -29.41
C GLU A 153 -30.75 -6.08 -29.61
N LEU A 154 -31.02 -5.19 -28.64
CA LEU A 154 -32.09 -4.19 -28.73
C LEU A 154 -31.90 -3.24 -29.92
N SER A 155 -30.67 -2.80 -30.18
CA SER A 155 -30.38 -1.96 -31.36
C SER A 155 -30.69 -2.67 -32.68
N THR A 156 -30.47 -3.99 -32.72
CA THR A 156 -30.80 -4.82 -33.90
C THR A 156 -32.32 -4.95 -34.05
N GLU A 157 -33.03 -5.21 -32.95
CA GLU A 157 -34.50 -5.28 -32.93
C GLU A 157 -35.14 -3.97 -33.39
N ILE A 158 -34.67 -2.82 -32.88
CA ILE A 158 -35.13 -1.49 -33.31
C ILE A 158 -34.91 -1.30 -34.81
N SER A 159 -33.75 -1.71 -35.34
CA SER A 159 -33.44 -1.57 -36.76
C SER A 159 -34.41 -2.40 -37.62
N THR A 160 -34.67 -3.65 -37.22
CA THR A 160 -35.65 -4.53 -37.88
C THR A 160 -37.05 -3.95 -37.83
N SER A 161 -37.51 -3.52 -36.65
CA SER A 161 -38.84 -2.92 -36.46
C SER A 161 -39.01 -1.65 -37.29
N THR A 162 -37.97 -0.81 -37.37
CA THR A 162 -37.98 0.41 -38.19
C THR A 162 -38.11 0.07 -39.67
N ALA A 163 -37.43 -0.98 -40.15
CA ALA A 163 -37.56 -1.44 -41.53
C ALA A 163 -38.96 -1.98 -41.84
N GLU A 164 -39.55 -2.75 -40.92
CA GLU A 164 -40.93 -3.23 -41.03
C GLU A 164 -41.95 -2.08 -41.08
N GLN A 165 -41.78 -1.08 -40.21
CA GLN A 165 -42.60 0.12 -40.20
C GLN A 165 -42.49 0.91 -41.51
N HIS A 166 -41.28 1.03 -42.08
CA HIS A 166 -41.07 1.66 -43.38
C HIS A 166 -41.83 0.92 -44.48
N ASN A 167 -41.73 -0.41 -44.54
CA ASN A 167 -42.44 -1.23 -45.52
C ASN A 167 -43.97 -1.11 -45.38
N ALA A 168 -44.47 -1.11 -44.14
CA ALA A 168 -45.90 -0.90 -43.88
C ALA A 168 -46.37 0.49 -44.32
N ALA A 169 -45.58 1.53 -44.04
CA ALA A 169 -45.88 2.90 -44.48
C ALA A 169 -45.93 3.00 -46.01
N GLU A 170 -45.00 2.36 -46.73
CA GLU A 170 -45.06 2.30 -48.19
C GLU A 170 -46.30 1.58 -48.71
N GLN A 171 -46.69 0.46 -48.09
CA GLN A 171 -47.89 -0.26 -48.49
C GLN A 171 -49.14 0.61 -48.29
N ILE A 172 -49.26 1.28 -47.15
CA ILE A 172 -50.36 2.22 -46.88
C ILE A 172 -50.38 3.34 -47.93
N ALA A 173 -49.22 3.90 -48.28
CA ALA A 173 -49.13 4.93 -49.32
C ALA A 173 -49.61 4.43 -50.70
N ARG A 174 -49.27 3.20 -51.07
CA ARG A 174 -49.78 2.55 -52.30
C ARG A 174 -51.29 2.33 -52.24
N GLU A 175 -51.82 1.85 -51.12
CA GLU A 175 -53.26 1.65 -50.93
C GLU A 175 -54.04 2.97 -51.01
N ILE A 176 -53.53 4.05 -50.42
CA ILE A 176 -54.11 5.40 -50.52
C ILE A 176 -54.15 5.89 -51.97
N THR A 177 -53.09 5.63 -52.74
CA THR A 177 -53.02 6.00 -54.16
C THR A 177 -54.11 5.27 -54.96
N THR A 178 -54.20 3.94 -54.81
CA THR A 178 -55.23 3.11 -55.47
C THR A 178 -56.65 3.51 -55.06
N ALA A 179 -56.87 3.83 -53.78
CA ALA A 179 -58.17 4.29 -53.29
C ALA A 179 -58.56 5.64 -53.89
N SER A 180 -57.59 6.56 -54.03
CA SER A 180 -57.81 7.87 -54.66
C SER A 180 -58.17 7.74 -56.15
N GLU A 181 -57.50 6.86 -56.89
CA GLU A 181 -57.82 6.57 -58.29
C GLU A 181 -59.23 5.96 -58.44
N SER A 182 -59.58 5.02 -57.56
CA SER A 182 -60.91 4.40 -57.55
C SER A 182 -62.00 5.42 -57.22
N LEU A 183 -61.74 6.34 -56.28
CA LEU A 183 -62.65 7.44 -55.95
C LEU A 183 -62.83 8.38 -57.15
N ALA A 184 -61.75 8.77 -57.82
CA ALA A 184 -61.82 9.60 -59.03
C ALA A 184 -62.65 8.95 -60.14
N ASN A 185 -62.44 7.65 -60.38
CA ASN A 185 -63.26 6.87 -61.33
C ASN A 185 -64.74 6.82 -60.91
N GLY A 186 -65.02 6.68 -59.61
CA GLY A 186 -66.37 6.70 -59.06
C GLY A 186 -67.08 8.04 -59.28
N VAL A 187 -66.38 9.16 -59.07
CA VAL A 187 -66.89 10.51 -59.35
C VAL A 187 -67.23 10.67 -60.83
N THR A 188 -66.33 10.26 -61.75
CA THR A 188 -66.58 10.31 -63.19
C THR A 188 -67.81 9.49 -63.59
N ARG A 189 -67.98 8.29 -63.04
CA ARG A 189 -69.17 7.46 -63.28
C ARG A 189 -70.45 8.10 -62.74
N ALA A 190 -70.39 8.72 -61.57
CA ALA A 190 -71.54 9.43 -61.01
C ALA A 190 -71.96 10.62 -61.89
N GLN A 191 -71.00 11.35 -62.48
CA GLN A 191 -71.28 12.41 -63.45
C GLN A 191 -71.96 11.86 -64.71
N GLN A 192 -71.44 10.77 -65.29
CA GLN A 192 -72.06 10.11 -66.45
C GLN A 192 -73.49 9.65 -66.18
N LEU A 193 -73.75 9.08 -64.98
CA LEU A 193 -75.10 8.69 -64.57
C LEU A 193 -76.02 9.89 -64.41
N ASN A 194 -75.51 11.00 -63.87
CA ASN A 194 -76.26 12.24 -63.74
C ASN A 194 -76.64 12.82 -65.11
N ASP A 195 -75.70 12.84 -66.07
CA ASP A 195 -75.95 13.30 -67.43
C ASP A 195 -76.98 12.40 -68.14
N LEU A 196 -76.86 11.08 -67.98
CA LEU A 196 -77.83 10.12 -68.51
C LEU A 196 -79.23 10.33 -67.93
N ALA A 197 -79.34 10.56 -66.62
CA ALA A 197 -80.60 10.88 -65.96
C ALA A 197 -81.20 12.19 -66.51
N GLY A 198 -80.36 13.19 -66.80
CA GLY A 198 -80.75 14.42 -67.49
C GLY A 198 -81.36 14.14 -68.87
N HIS A 199 -80.68 13.39 -69.73
CA HIS A 199 -81.21 13.00 -71.04
C HIS A 199 -82.51 12.19 -70.94
N MET A 200 -82.63 11.29 -69.95
CA MET A 200 -83.86 10.55 -69.72
C MET A 200 -85.04 11.46 -69.36
N LEU A 201 -84.80 12.51 -68.57
CA LEU A 201 -85.82 13.50 -68.23
C LEU A 201 -86.26 14.29 -69.47
N GLU A 202 -85.32 14.68 -70.34
CA GLU A 202 -85.61 15.33 -71.61
C GLU A 202 -86.43 14.42 -72.54
N ILE A 203 -86.06 13.15 -72.68
CA ILE A 203 -86.83 12.17 -73.47
C ILE A 203 -88.22 11.97 -72.88
N SER A 204 -88.35 11.87 -71.56
CA SER A 204 -89.65 11.68 -70.89
C SER A 204 -90.57 12.88 -71.11
N THR A 205 -90.06 14.10 -70.98
CA THR A 205 -90.84 15.33 -71.21
C THR A 205 -91.26 15.47 -72.67
N ALA A 206 -90.35 15.18 -73.63
CA ALA A 206 -90.69 15.11 -75.04
C ALA A 206 -91.76 14.05 -75.35
N GLY A 207 -91.66 12.87 -74.71
CA GLY A 207 -92.65 11.81 -74.82
C GLY A 207 -94.04 12.21 -74.30
N GLU A 208 -94.10 12.90 -73.16
CA GLU A 208 -95.35 13.46 -72.63
C GLU A 208 -95.98 14.48 -73.59
N ASP A 209 -95.16 15.36 -74.16
CA ASP A 209 -95.62 16.36 -75.13
C ASP A 209 -96.17 15.70 -76.41
N ILE A 210 -95.54 14.63 -76.89
CA ILE A 210 -96.06 13.82 -78.02
C ILE A 210 -97.40 13.17 -77.65
N ILE A 211 -97.51 12.58 -76.45
CA ILE A 211 -98.79 11.98 -75.99
C ILE A 211 -99.88 13.05 -75.90
N ARG A 212 -99.57 14.26 -75.42
CA ARG A 212 -100.52 15.39 -75.41
C ARG A 212 -100.89 15.83 -76.84
N HIS A 213 -99.95 15.78 -77.78
CA HIS A 213 -100.21 16.12 -79.19
C HIS A 213 -101.16 15.12 -79.88
N TYR A 214 -101.06 13.83 -79.56
CA TYR A 214 -101.88 12.76 -80.15
C TYR A 214 -103.18 12.43 -79.39
N LYS A 215 -103.38 12.96 -78.17
CA LYS A 215 -104.67 12.91 -77.47
C LYS A 215 -105.57 14.08 -77.93
N TRP A 216 -106.12 13.97 -79.13
CA TRP A 216 -107.28 14.72 -79.60
C TRP A 216 -108.23 13.78 -80.32
#